data_AF-X0V030-F1
#
_entry.id   AF-X0V030-F1
#
_cell.length_a   1.000
_cell.length_b   1.000
_cell.length_c   1.000
_cell.angle_alpha   90.00
_cell.angle_beta   90.00
_cell.angle_gamma   90.00
#
_symmetry.space_group_name_H-M   'P 1'
#
loop_
_entity.id
_entity.type
_entity.pdbx_description
1 polymer ?
#
loop_
_entity_poly.entity_id
_entity_poly.type
_entity_poly.pdbx_seq_one_letter_code
_entity_poly.pdbx_strand_id
1 'polypeptide(L)'
;LATQLLELGVPLVLAFNMSDLAEDRGFSMDRPLLSSLLGVPIVRTVADKGDGIDDLLGAVVAAASDPKATVEAQRRPEYGTELEPHVRQLTTLLTEACGPGGHARWFAIKLLEGDRETTKRLSEQCPGQADRLVAEARRLRRHIRRVCGGPTEIVFADRRYGFISGACAEAVKQSAETRGTRSDRIDRVVTNRIFGLPLFLLLTLLVFQLTFSVGNPLSDVLAAGKDHLAGLVGQLWPSGSDSLFRSLLVNGVIEGVGAVVVFVPLI
;
A
#
# COMPACT_ATOMS: atom_id res chain seq x y z
N LEU A 1 -2.39 -0.88 -12.28
CA LEU A 1 -3.19 0.34 -12.04
C LEU A 1 -3.11 1.32 -13.22
N ALA A 2 -1.94 1.90 -13.54
CA ALA A 2 -1.82 2.89 -14.62
C ALA A 2 -2.37 2.41 -15.98
N THR A 3 -2.09 1.16 -16.37
CA THR A 3 -2.63 0.55 -17.60
C THR A 3 -4.15 0.45 -17.63
N GLN A 4 -4.79 0.24 -16.48
CA GLN A 4 -6.25 0.19 -16.39
C GLN A 4 -6.87 1.59 -16.45
N LEU A 5 -6.17 2.62 -15.95
CA LEU A 5 -6.61 4.01 -16.09
C LEU A 5 -6.52 4.48 -17.55
N LEU A 6 -5.45 4.10 -18.26
CA LEU A 6 -5.31 4.32 -19.71
C LEU A 6 -6.49 3.73 -20.51
N GLU A 7 -7.04 2.59 -20.06
CA GLU A 7 -8.18 1.93 -20.71
C GLU A 7 -9.51 2.65 -20.50
N LEU A 8 -9.65 3.44 -19.44
CA LEU A 8 -10.87 4.20 -19.17
C LEU A 8 -11.07 5.34 -20.18
N GLY A 9 -10.02 5.77 -20.89
CA GLY A 9 -10.13 6.87 -21.86
C GLY A 9 -10.42 8.22 -21.19
N VAL A 10 -9.85 8.43 -20.00
CA VAL A 10 -9.87 9.71 -19.28
C VAL A 10 -8.52 10.40 -19.43
N PRO A 11 -8.44 11.75 -19.37
CA PRO A 11 -7.16 12.45 -19.33
C PRO A 11 -6.34 11.97 -18.13
N LEU A 12 -5.10 11.56 -18.36
CA LEU A 12 -4.24 11.00 -17.32
C LEU A 12 -2.93 11.78 -17.23
N VAL A 13 -2.45 11.98 -16.00
CA VAL A 13 -1.11 12.47 -15.67
C VAL A 13 -0.55 11.53 -14.62
N LEU A 14 0.71 11.11 -14.76
CA LEU A 14 1.37 10.22 -13.81
C LEU A 14 2.33 11.01 -12.94
N ALA A 15 2.06 11.03 -11.63
CA ALA A 15 3.01 11.51 -10.63
C ALA A 15 3.90 10.34 -10.18
N PHE A 16 5.18 10.40 -10.51
CA PHE A 16 6.18 9.42 -10.09
C PHE A 16 6.81 9.87 -8.77
N ASN A 17 6.18 9.46 -7.67
CA ASN A 17 6.60 9.82 -6.32
C ASN A 17 7.82 8.99 -5.84
N MET A 18 8.50 9.44 -4.78
CA MET A 18 9.70 8.81 -4.20
C MET A 18 10.85 8.65 -5.21
N SER A 19 10.98 9.62 -6.12
CA SER A 19 11.98 9.54 -7.19
C SER A 19 13.42 9.71 -6.68
N ASP A 20 13.60 10.38 -5.53
CA ASP A 20 14.88 10.42 -4.82
C ASP A 20 15.29 9.03 -4.30
N LEU A 21 14.39 8.29 -3.67
CA LEU A 21 14.66 6.92 -3.22
C LEU A 21 14.97 5.97 -4.40
N ALA A 22 14.31 6.17 -5.54
CA ALA A 22 14.58 5.38 -6.74
C ALA A 22 16.03 5.63 -7.25
N GLU A 23 16.46 6.89 -7.30
CA GLU A 23 17.82 7.28 -7.68
C GLU A 23 18.86 6.74 -6.69
N ASP A 24 18.60 6.83 -5.38
CA ASP A 24 19.47 6.27 -4.33
C ASP A 24 19.62 4.74 -4.43
N ARG A 25 18.60 4.05 -4.98
CA ARG A 25 18.65 2.61 -5.25
C ARG A 25 19.29 2.27 -6.60
N GLY A 26 19.79 3.26 -7.32
CA GLY A 26 20.45 3.10 -8.62
C GLY A 26 19.47 2.93 -9.79
N PHE A 27 18.21 3.34 -9.65
CA PHE A 27 17.30 3.41 -10.79
C PHE A 27 17.42 4.76 -11.47
N SER A 28 17.60 4.73 -12.79
CA SER A 28 17.56 5.89 -13.67
C SER A 28 16.41 5.70 -14.65
N MET A 29 15.49 6.67 -14.72
CA MET A 29 14.34 6.65 -15.62
C MET A 29 14.48 7.73 -16.70
N ASP A 30 14.43 7.31 -17.96
CA ASP A 30 14.22 8.19 -19.10
C ASP A 30 12.74 8.58 -19.17
N ARG A 31 12.39 9.65 -18.45
CA ARG A 31 11.01 10.15 -18.35
C ARG A 31 10.43 10.58 -19.70
N PRO A 32 11.14 11.35 -20.56
CA PRO A 32 10.64 11.67 -21.90
C PRO A 32 10.32 10.42 -22.73
N LEU A 33 11.18 9.41 -22.69
CA LEU A 33 10.94 8.15 -23.38
C LEU A 33 9.69 7.44 -22.82
N LEU A 34 9.62 7.22 -21.50
CA LEU A 34 8.46 6.55 -20.90
C LEU A 34 7.15 7.31 -21.14
N SER A 35 7.20 8.64 -21.07
CA SER A 35 6.06 9.51 -21.36
C SER A 35 5.59 9.36 -22.80
N SER A 36 6.51 9.28 -23.77
CA SER A 36 6.15 9.06 -25.18
C SER A 36 5.65 7.65 -25.48
N LEU A 37 6.21 6.62 -24.82
CA LEU A 37 5.77 5.22 -24.94
C LEU A 37 4.35 5.02 -24.38
N LEU A 38 4.01 5.69 -23.28
CA LEU A 38 2.67 5.62 -22.69
C LEU A 38 1.70 6.67 -23.25
N GLY A 39 2.21 7.73 -23.88
CA GLY A 39 1.41 8.87 -24.32
C GLY A 39 0.79 9.64 -23.15
N VAL A 40 1.46 9.65 -21.99
CA VAL A 40 0.98 10.25 -20.74
C VAL A 40 2.07 11.15 -20.17
N PRO A 41 1.76 12.39 -19.75
CA PRO A 41 2.72 13.23 -19.03
C PRO A 41 3.16 12.56 -17.72
N ILE A 42 4.47 12.49 -17.49
CA ILE A 42 5.06 11.91 -16.28
C ILE A 42 5.83 13.00 -15.54
N VAL A 43 5.43 13.28 -14.31
CA VAL A 43 6.03 14.30 -13.45
C VAL A 43 6.71 13.63 -12.27
N ARG A 44 7.96 14.02 -11.99
CA ARG A 44 8.72 13.55 -10.84
C ARG A 44 8.20 14.27 -9.59
N THR A 45 7.92 13.55 -8.52
CA THR A 45 7.55 14.17 -7.24
C THR A 45 8.31 13.59 -6.06
N VAL A 46 8.54 14.43 -5.05
CA VAL A 46 9.00 14.04 -3.71
C VAL A 46 8.06 14.70 -2.72
N ALA A 47 6.93 14.02 -2.46
CA ALA A 47 5.76 14.63 -1.82
C ALA A 47 6.03 15.15 -0.40
N ASP A 48 6.94 14.53 0.35
CA ASP A 48 7.35 14.93 1.70
C ASP A 48 8.19 16.22 1.72
N LYS A 49 8.86 16.53 0.61
CA LYS A 49 9.65 17.76 0.42
C LYS A 49 8.90 18.85 -0.34
N GLY A 50 7.73 18.53 -0.88
CA GLY A 50 6.97 19.43 -1.76
C GLY A 50 7.55 19.57 -3.17
N ASP A 51 8.59 18.80 -3.51
CA ASP A 51 9.26 18.92 -4.82
C ASP A 51 8.39 18.34 -5.94
N GLY A 52 8.26 19.09 -7.04
CA GLY A 52 7.53 18.68 -8.24
C GLY A 52 6.01 18.88 -8.20
N ILE A 53 5.48 19.50 -7.13
CA ILE A 53 4.04 19.77 -7.01
C ILE A 53 3.57 20.82 -8.01
N ASP A 54 4.32 21.92 -8.18
CA ASP A 54 3.96 22.97 -9.15
C ASP A 54 3.98 22.45 -10.59
N ASP A 55 5.00 21.64 -10.94
CA ASP A 55 5.09 20.97 -12.23
C ASP A 55 3.91 20.00 -12.45
N LEU A 56 3.50 19.27 -11.40
CA LEU A 56 2.37 18.35 -11.47
C LEU A 56 1.06 19.10 -11.69
N LEU A 57 0.85 20.20 -10.97
CA LEU A 57 -0.32 21.07 -11.16
C LEU A 57 -0.35 21.65 -12.57
N GLY A 58 0.80 22.12 -13.07
CA GLY A 58 0.93 22.58 -14.47
C GLY A 58 0.55 21.50 -15.48
N ALA A 59 1.03 20.27 -15.30
CA ALA A 59 0.70 19.14 -16.16
C ALA A 59 -0.80 18.78 -16.10
N VAL A 60 -1.42 18.84 -14.92
CA VAL A 60 -2.86 18.60 -14.75
C VAL A 60 -3.68 19.69 -15.46
N VAL A 61 -3.31 20.96 -15.32
CA VAL A 61 -3.99 22.07 -16.02
C VAL A 61 -3.86 21.92 -17.54
N ALA A 62 -2.67 21.56 -18.03
CA ALA A 62 -2.46 21.31 -19.46
C ALA A 62 -3.32 20.14 -19.99
N ALA A 63 -3.33 19.01 -19.27
CA ALA A 63 -4.15 17.84 -19.63
C ALA A 63 -5.66 18.13 -19.59
N ALA A 64 -6.10 19.00 -18.68
CA ALA A 64 -7.49 19.40 -18.56
C ALA A 64 -7.93 20.46 -19.59
N SER A 65 -6.98 21.20 -20.17
CA SER A 65 -7.26 22.25 -21.16
C SER A 65 -7.73 21.67 -22.51
N ASP A 66 -7.19 20.52 -22.91
CA ASP A 66 -7.72 19.72 -24.02
C ASP A 66 -7.80 18.24 -23.62
N PRO A 67 -8.91 17.84 -22.95
CA PRO A 67 -9.13 16.46 -22.52
C PRO A 67 -9.13 15.47 -23.67
N LYS A 68 -9.62 15.90 -24.84
CA LYS A 68 -9.77 15.01 -26.00
C LYS A 68 -8.41 14.71 -26.62
N ALA A 69 -7.61 15.73 -26.89
CA ALA A 69 -6.25 15.55 -27.38
C ALA A 69 -5.39 14.73 -26.39
N THR A 70 -5.56 14.97 -25.09
CA THR A 70 -4.88 14.19 -24.05
C THR A 70 -5.25 12.71 -24.09
N VAL A 71 -6.51 12.38 -24.33
CA VAL A 71 -6.96 10.98 -24.46
C VAL A 71 -6.52 10.33 -25.77
N GLU A 72 -6.44 11.10 -26.86
CA GLU A 72 -5.98 10.62 -28.16
C GLU A 72 -4.47 10.37 -28.20
N ALA A 73 -3.68 11.14 -27.44
CA ALA A 73 -2.24 10.94 -27.31
C ALA A 73 -1.88 9.65 -26.54
N GLN A 74 -2.76 9.20 -25.65
CA GLN A 74 -2.53 8.05 -24.78
C GLN A 74 -2.38 6.72 -25.55
N ARG A 75 -1.32 5.98 -25.26
CA ARG A 75 -1.07 4.63 -25.79
C ARG A 75 -1.70 3.60 -24.85
N ARG A 76 -2.79 2.99 -25.31
CA ARG A 76 -3.52 1.97 -24.54
C ARG A 76 -2.90 0.58 -24.76
N PRO A 77 -2.98 -0.33 -23.78
CA PRO A 77 -2.57 -1.72 -23.99
C PRO A 77 -3.32 -2.36 -25.16
N GLU A 78 -2.56 -2.96 -26.08
CA GLU A 78 -3.08 -3.85 -27.10
C GLU A 78 -2.98 -5.30 -26.63
N TYR A 79 -4.05 -6.06 -26.83
CA TYR A 79 -4.18 -7.42 -26.30
C TYR A 79 -3.73 -8.53 -27.25
N GLY A 80 -3.12 -8.16 -28.38
CA GLY A 80 -2.65 -9.09 -29.40
C GLY A 80 -3.77 -9.61 -30.31
N THR A 81 -3.37 -10.39 -31.31
CA THR A 81 -4.27 -10.89 -32.38
C THR A 81 -5.30 -11.89 -31.87
N GLU A 82 -5.04 -12.53 -30.72
CA GLU A 82 -5.95 -13.53 -30.14
C GLU A 82 -7.12 -12.88 -29.39
N LEU A 83 -6.88 -11.75 -28.70
CA LEU A 83 -7.89 -11.09 -27.86
C LEU A 83 -8.55 -9.89 -28.56
N GLU A 84 -7.81 -9.09 -29.32
CA GLU A 84 -8.35 -7.86 -29.93
C GLU A 84 -9.58 -8.09 -30.82
N PRO A 85 -9.69 -9.16 -31.63
CA PRO A 85 -10.91 -9.43 -32.39
C PRO A 85 -12.12 -9.62 -31.50
N HIS A 86 -11.96 -10.29 -30.36
CA HIS A 86 -13.03 -10.54 -29.38
C HIS A 86 -13.41 -9.25 -28.64
N VAL A 87 -12.42 -8.44 -28.26
CA VAL A 87 -12.64 -7.12 -27.66
C VAL A 87 -13.41 -6.23 -28.63
N ARG A 88 -12.99 -6.15 -29.91
CA ARG A 88 -13.69 -5.36 -30.94
C ARG A 88 -15.11 -5.85 -31.16
N GLN A 89 -15.31 -7.16 -31.31
CA GLN A 89 -16.64 -7.75 -31.50
C GLN A 89 -17.59 -7.34 -30.36
N LEU A 90 -17.17 -7.51 -29.10
CA LEU A 90 -18.02 -7.17 -27.97
C LEU A 90 -18.19 -5.66 -27.80
N THR A 91 -17.18 -4.86 -28.15
CA THR A 91 -17.27 -3.39 -28.16
C THR A 91 -18.32 -2.89 -29.14
N THR A 92 -18.36 -3.45 -30.36
CA THR A 92 -19.38 -3.12 -31.37
C THR A 92 -20.77 -3.46 -30.87
N LEU A 93 -20.97 -4.68 -30.34
CA LEU A 93 -22.24 -5.11 -29.79
C LEU A 93 -22.71 -4.22 -28.63
N LEU A 94 -21.81 -3.83 -27.72
CA LEU A 94 -22.12 -2.91 -26.63
C LEU A 94 -22.52 -1.53 -27.15
N THR A 95 -21.81 -1.02 -28.15
CA THR A 95 -22.08 0.30 -28.74
C THR A 95 -23.44 0.34 -29.43
N GLU A 96 -23.80 -0.73 -30.15
CA GLU A 96 -25.10 -0.89 -30.81
C GLU A 96 -26.24 -1.07 -29.79
N ALA A 97 -25.99 -1.82 -28.72
CA ALA A 97 -27.01 -2.17 -27.73
C ALA A 97 -27.33 -1.04 -26.74
N CYS A 98 -26.29 -0.32 -26.31
CA CYS A 98 -26.33 0.61 -25.19
C CYS A 98 -26.09 2.07 -25.61
N GLY A 99 -25.79 2.31 -26.90
CA GLY A 99 -25.39 3.60 -27.43
C GLY A 99 -23.88 3.86 -27.34
N PRO A 100 -23.39 4.91 -28.02
CA PRO A 100 -21.98 5.29 -28.01
C PRO A 100 -21.58 5.93 -26.67
N GLY A 101 -21.43 5.11 -25.64
CA GLY A 101 -20.77 5.49 -24.40
C GLY A 101 -19.25 5.48 -24.57
N GLY A 102 -18.56 6.49 -24.01
CA GLY A 102 -17.10 6.66 -24.10
C GLY A 102 -16.24 5.52 -23.53
N HIS A 103 -16.87 4.49 -22.96
CA HIS A 103 -16.21 3.37 -22.27
C HIS A 103 -16.60 1.98 -22.80
N ALA A 104 -17.24 1.87 -23.97
CA ALA A 104 -17.69 0.57 -24.52
C ALA A 104 -16.56 -0.48 -24.60
N ARG A 105 -15.34 -0.06 -25.01
CA ARG A 105 -14.16 -0.95 -25.03
C ARG A 105 -13.78 -1.44 -23.62
N TRP A 106 -13.81 -0.57 -22.63
CA TRP A 106 -13.50 -0.94 -21.25
C TRP A 106 -14.54 -1.94 -20.70
N PHE A 107 -15.83 -1.70 -20.95
CA PHE A 107 -16.89 -2.64 -20.61
C PHE A 107 -16.70 -4.00 -21.30
N ALA A 108 -16.33 -4.01 -22.58
CA ALA A 108 -16.04 -5.24 -23.31
C ALA A 108 -14.91 -6.04 -22.64
N ILE A 109 -13.81 -5.38 -22.30
CA ILE A 109 -12.68 -6.01 -21.62
C ILE A 109 -13.12 -6.58 -20.27
N LYS A 110 -13.85 -5.81 -19.45
CA LYS A 110 -14.32 -6.27 -18.13
C LYS A 110 -15.30 -7.43 -18.19
N LEU A 111 -16.19 -7.46 -19.18
CA LEU A 111 -17.07 -8.60 -19.41
C LEU A 111 -16.30 -9.85 -19.85
N LEU A 112 -15.24 -9.69 -20.65
CA LEU A 112 -14.34 -10.79 -21.05
C LEU A 112 -13.47 -11.29 -19.89
N GLU A 113 -13.03 -10.41 -18.99
CA GLU A 113 -12.40 -10.82 -17.72
C GLU A 113 -13.39 -11.61 -16.85
N GLY A 114 -14.67 -11.27 -16.91
CA GLY A 114 -15.73 -11.90 -16.12
C GLY A 114 -16.05 -11.16 -14.84
N ASP A 115 -15.86 -9.84 -14.85
CA ASP A 115 -16.15 -8.97 -13.73
C ASP A 115 -17.65 -8.97 -13.39
N ARG A 116 -17.97 -9.31 -12.14
CA ARG A 116 -19.36 -9.45 -11.67
C ARG A 116 -20.06 -8.10 -11.56
N GLU A 117 -19.32 -7.09 -11.11
CA GLU A 117 -19.85 -5.73 -10.94
C GLU A 117 -20.22 -5.10 -12.28
N THR A 118 -19.38 -5.28 -13.30
CA THR A 118 -19.65 -4.84 -14.68
C THR A 118 -20.90 -5.52 -15.25
N THR A 119 -21.10 -6.81 -14.95
CA THR A 119 -22.31 -7.53 -15.38
C THR A 119 -23.57 -6.92 -14.75
N LYS A 120 -23.52 -6.55 -13.47
CA LYS A 120 -24.62 -5.88 -12.77
C LYS A 120 -24.89 -4.49 -13.37
N ARG A 121 -23.86 -3.67 -13.56
CA ARG A 121 -23.98 -2.34 -14.18
C ARG A 121 -24.57 -2.42 -15.60
N LEU A 122 -24.20 -3.45 -16.36
CA LEU A 122 -24.77 -3.67 -17.69
C LEU A 122 -26.28 -3.95 -17.63
N SER A 123 -26.75 -4.72 -16.64
CA SER A 123 -28.18 -4.97 -16.45
C SER A 123 -28.96 -3.71 -16.07
N GLU A 124 -28.33 -2.77 -15.37
CA GLU A 124 -28.93 -1.48 -15.01
C GLU A 124 -28.98 -0.52 -16.21
N GLN A 125 -27.91 -0.47 -17.01
CA GLN A 125 -27.81 0.44 -18.16
C GLN A 125 -28.57 -0.07 -19.39
N CYS A 126 -28.61 -1.38 -19.61
CA CYS A 126 -29.17 -2.01 -20.82
C CYS A 126 -30.02 -3.24 -20.48
N PRO A 127 -31.10 -3.10 -19.68
CA PRO A 127 -31.86 -4.22 -19.15
C PRO A 127 -32.39 -5.18 -20.22
N GLY A 128 -32.75 -4.67 -21.41
CA GLY A 128 -33.28 -5.49 -22.51
C GLY A 128 -32.24 -6.28 -23.31
N GLN A 129 -30.95 -5.95 -23.21
CA GLN A 129 -29.87 -6.60 -23.98
C GLN A 129 -28.77 -7.23 -23.12
N ALA A 130 -28.78 -6.98 -21.81
CA ALA A 130 -27.76 -7.45 -20.88
C ALA A 130 -27.55 -8.97 -20.94
N ASP A 131 -28.63 -9.76 -20.91
CA ASP A 131 -28.52 -11.22 -20.96
C ASP A 131 -27.87 -11.73 -22.25
N ARG A 132 -28.21 -11.14 -23.40
CA ARG A 132 -27.61 -11.46 -24.69
C ARG A 132 -26.12 -11.14 -24.71
N LEU A 133 -25.74 -9.95 -24.24
CA LEU A 133 -24.35 -9.49 -24.19
C LEU A 133 -23.51 -10.35 -23.22
N VAL A 134 -24.06 -10.69 -22.06
CA VAL A 134 -23.41 -11.57 -21.08
C VAL A 134 -23.26 -12.99 -21.62
N ALA A 135 -24.27 -13.52 -22.32
CA ALA A 135 -24.18 -14.81 -22.98
C ALA A 135 -23.08 -14.81 -24.05
N GLU A 136 -22.97 -13.73 -24.82
CA GLU A 136 -21.92 -13.63 -25.84
C GLU A 136 -20.54 -13.46 -25.23
N ALA A 137 -20.37 -12.64 -24.19
CA ALA A 137 -19.13 -12.56 -23.42
C ALA A 137 -18.72 -13.94 -22.89
N ARG A 138 -19.66 -14.74 -22.34
CA ARG A 138 -19.40 -16.13 -21.90
C ARG A 138 -18.95 -17.04 -23.06
N ARG A 139 -19.51 -16.87 -24.26
CA ARG A 139 -19.09 -17.62 -25.46
C ARG A 139 -17.65 -17.26 -25.84
N LEU A 140 -17.33 -15.96 -25.95
CA LEU A 140 -16.00 -15.47 -26.31
C LEU A 140 -14.94 -15.89 -25.27
N ARG A 141 -15.26 -15.81 -23.97
CA ARG A 141 -14.39 -16.29 -22.88
C ARG A 141 -14.02 -17.77 -23.03
N ARG A 142 -15.00 -18.62 -23.35
CA ARG A 142 -14.75 -20.06 -23.59
C ARG A 142 -13.87 -20.32 -24.82
N HIS A 143 -13.93 -19.45 -25.82
CA HIS A 143 -13.04 -19.53 -26.98
C HIS A 143 -11.62 -19.10 -26.61
N ILE A 144 -11.47 -17.92 -26.00
CA ILE A 144 -10.17 -17.40 -25.55
C ILE A 144 -9.47 -18.40 -24.64
N ARG A 145 -10.18 -19.00 -23.68
CA ARG A 145 -9.61 -20.03 -22.79
C ARG A 145 -9.07 -21.24 -23.53
N ARG A 146 -9.73 -21.68 -24.60
CA ARG A 146 -9.29 -22.81 -25.42
C ARG A 146 -8.04 -22.48 -26.24
N VAL A 147 -7.96 -21.26 -26.78
CA VAL A 147 -6.84 -20.83 -27.63
C VAL A 147 -5.61 -20.45 -26.79
N CYS A 148 -5.80 -19.72 -25.70
CA CYS A 148 -4.70 -19.17 -24.88
C CYS A 148 -4.28 -20.09 -23.72
N GLY A 149 -4.99 -21.20 -23.47
CA GLY A 149 -4.59 -22.19 -22.46
C GLY A 149 -4.79 -21.78 -20.99
N GLY A 150 -5.58 -20.73 -20.71
CA GLY A 150 -5.77 -20.24 -19.34
C GLY A 150 -7.05 -19.43 -19.11
N PRO A 151 -7.42 -19.15 -17.84
CA PRO A 151 -8.51 -18.24 -17.51
C PRO A 151 -8.33 -16.87 -18.17
N THR A 152 -9.39 -16.34 -18.78
CA THR A 152 -9.34 -15.11 -19.57
C THR A 152 -8.78 -13.93 -18.78
N GLU A 153 -9.15 -13.78 -17.51
CA GLU A 153 -8.64 -12.77 -16.59
C GLU A 153 -7.10 -12.77 -16.47
N ILE A 154 -6.48 -13.95 -16.41
CA ILE A 154 -5.02 -14.12 -16.33
C ILE A 154 -4.40 -13.70 -17.66
N VAL A 155 -4.97 -14.13 -18.79
CA VAL A 155 -4.45 -13.76 -20.12
C VAL A 155 -4.50 -12.24 -20.32
N PHE A 156 -5.57 -11.56 -19.92
CA PHE A 156 -5.65 -10.09 -19.97
C PHE A 156 -4.63 -9.44 -19.04
N ALA A 157 -4.43 -9.97 -17.83
CA ALA A 157 -3.42 -9.48 -16.90
C ALA A 157 -2.01 -9.61 -17.46
N ASP A 158 -1.67 -10.76 -18.07
CA ASP A 158 -0.36 -11.00 -18.68
C ASP A 158 -0.08 -10.03 -19.83
N ARG A 159 -1.08 -9.74 -20.68
CA ARG A 159 -0.92 -8.74 -21.76
C ARG A 159 -0.70 -7.33 -21.21
N ARG A 160 -1.43 -6.93 -20.17
CA ARG A 160 -1.20 -5.63 -19.51
C ARG A 160 0.20 -5.56 -18.90
N TYR A 161 0.64 -6.65 -18.27
CA TYR A 161 1.97 -6.74 -17.68
C TYR A 161 3.06 -6.67 -18.76
N GLY A 162 2.89 -7.40 -19.87
CA GLY A 162 3.80 -7.34 -21.01
C GLY A 162 3.92 -5.94 -21.61
N PHE A 163 2.80 -5.24 -21.79
CA PHE A 163 2.79 -3.85 -22.28
C PHE A 163 3.63 -2.91 -21.39
N ILE A 164 3.36 -2.90 -20.07
CA ILE A 164 4.08 -1.99 -19.17
C ILE A 164 5.53 -2.43 -18.93
N SER A 165 5.80 -3.74 -18.90
CA SER A 165 7.16 -4.26 -18.73
C SER A 165 8.02 -3.94 -19.94
N GLY A 166 7.47 -4.00 -21.16
CA GLY A 166 8.16 -3.54 -22.37
C GLY A 166 8.51 -2.04 -22.29
N ALA A 167 7.54 -1.20 -21.92
CA ALA A 167 7.80 0.24 -21.77
C ALA A 167 8.85 0.54 -20.68
N CYS A 168 8.79 -0.14 -19.55
CA CYS A 168 9.77 0.01 -18.47
C CYS A 168 11.15 -0.53 -18.86
N ALA A 169 11.24 -1.64 -19.60
CA ALA A 169 12.53 -2.21 -20.02
C ALA A 169 13.32 -1.25 -20.92
N GLU A 170 12.64 -0.47 -21.76
CA GLU A 170 13.26 0.55 -22.60
C GLU A 170 13.64 1.81 -21.82
N ALA A 171 12.77 2.26 -20.91
CA ALA A 171 12.90 3.57 -20.28
C ALA A 171 13.56 3.56 -18.88
N VAL A 172 13.66 2.41 -18.22
CA VAL A 172 14.21 2.31 -16.85
C VAL A 172 15.49 1.48 -16.88
N LYS A 173 16.58 2.10 -16.44
CA LYS A 173 17.89 1.47 -16.30
C LYS A 173 18.21 1.33 -14.82
N GLN A 174 18.77 0.20 -14.43
CA GLN A 174 19.35 0.03 -13.12
C GLN A 174 20.87 0.10 -13.25
N SER A 175 21.50 1.09 -12.63
CA SER A 175 22.96 1.13 -12.52
C SER A 175 23.41 -0.04 -11.64
N ALA A 176 24.37 -0.82 -12.12
CA ALA A 176 24.95 -1.95 -11.37
C ALA A 176 25.71 -1.54 -10.08
N GLU A 177 25.85 -0.23 -9.86
CA GLU A 177 26.67 0.40 -8.81
C GLU A 177 26.04 0.38 -7.41
N THR A 178 24.79 -0.07 -7.21
CA THR A 178 24.17 -0.14 -5.88
C THR A 178 24.71 -1.31 -5.04
N ARG A 179 26.02 -1.28 -4.73
CA ARG A 179 26.68 -2.11 -3.73
C ARG A 179 26.20 -1.68 -2.34
N GLY A 180 25.06 -2.22 -1.91
CA GLY A 180 24.61 -2.32 -0.53
C GLY A 180 24.55 -1.01 0.25
N THR A 181 23.34 -0.55 0.51
CA THR A 181 23.09 0.56 1.44
C THR A 181 23.72 0.27 2.81
N ARG A 182 23.95 1.29 3.64
CA ARG A 182 24.43 1.08 5.02
C ARG A 182 23.49 0.14 5.79
N SER A 183 22.18 0.21 5.50
CA SER A 183 21.17 -0.73 6.00
C SER A 183 21.50 -2.17 5.59
N ASP A 184 21.79 -2.43 4.31
CA ASP A 184 22.12 -3.77 3.81
C ASP A 184 23.41 -4.35 4.39
N ARG A 185 24.33 -3.50 4.90
CA ARG A 185 25.53 -3.96 5.62
C ARG A 185 25.19 -4.34 7.05
N ILE A 186 24.38 -3.54 7.73
CA ILE A 186 23.92 -3.82 9.10
C ILE A 186 23.06 -5.07 9.09
N ASP A 187 22.07 -5.16 8.21
CA ASP A 187 21.20 -6.33 8.09
C ASP A 187 21.99 -7.60 7.83
N ARG A 188 23.05 -7.55 7.01
CA ARG A 188 23.89 -8.72 6.77
C ARG A 188 24.62 -9.23 8.02
N VAL A 189 24.94 -8.35 8.96
CA VAL A 189 25.56 -8.73 10.24
C VAL A 189 24.48 -9.18 11.22
N VAL A 190 23.39 -8.42 11.33
CA VAL A 190 22.27 -8.68 12.24
C VAL A 190 21.52 -9.97 11.89
N THR A 191 21.33 -10.26 10.61
CA THR A 191 20.60 -11.43 10.10
C THR A 191 21.52 -12.62 9.80
N ASN A 192 22.82 -12.52 10.10
CA ASN A 192 23.76 -13.61 9.88
C ASN A 192 23.38 -14.81 10.78
N ARG A 193 23.33 -16.02 10.22
CA ARG A 193 23.01 -17.24 10.98
C ARG A 193 23.92 -17.48 12.20
N ILE A 194 25.18 -17.04 12.14
CA ILE A 194 26.17 -17.27 13.19
C ILE A 194 26.28 -16.06 14.12
N PHE A 195 26.32 -14.83 13.58
CA PHE A 195 26.48 -13.60 14.39
C PHE A 195 25.15 -13.01 14.89
N GLY A 196 24.04 -13.32 14.23
CA GLY A 196 22.72 -12.83 14.59
C GLY A 196 22.24 -13.37 15.94
N LEU A 197 22.49 -14.64 16.25
CA LEU A 197 22.08 -15.23 17.54
C LEU A 197 22.86 -14.63 18.74
N PRO A 198 24.22 -14.52 18.72
CA PRO A 198 24.95 -13.80 19.76
C PRO A 198 24.56 -12.33 19.89
N LEU A 199 24.36 -11.62 18.78
CA LEU A 199 23.98 -10.21 18.80
C LEU A 199 22.56 -10.03 19.37
N PHE A 200 21.63 -10.90 18.99
CA PHE A 200 20.28 -10.92 19.55
C PHE A 200 20.30 -11.17 21.06
N LEU A 201 21.10 -12.14 21.53
CA LEU A 201 21.25 -12.43 22.95
C LEU A 201 21.87 -11.24 23.69
N LEU A 202 22.89 -10.60 23.11
CA LEU A 202 23.53 -9.41 23.67
C LEU A 202 22.54 -8.25 23.79
N LEU A 203 21.76 -7.99 22.74
CA LEU A 203 20.78 -6.90 22.73
C LEU A 203 19.65 -7.18 23.73
N THR A 204 19.18 -8.43 23.79
CA THR A 204 18.20 -8.87 24.78
C THR A 204 18.74 -8.70 26.20
N LEU A 205 19.99 -9.12 26.46
CA LEU A 205 20.64 -8.95 27.75
C LEU A 205 20.82 -7.46 28.10
N LEU A 206 21.16 -6.63 27.12
CA LEU A 206 21.30 -5.18 27.30
C LEU A 206 19.97 -4.55 27.71
N VAL A 207 18.87 -4.91 27.03
CA VAL A 207 17.53 -4.42 27.39
C VAL A 207 17.17 -4.88 28.79
N PHE A 208 17.35 -6.16 29.14
CA PHE A 208 17.12 -6.63 30.52
C PHE A 208 17.96 -5.88 31.54
N GLN A 209 19.26 -5.72 31.30
CA GLN A 209 20.16 -5.02 32.19
C GLN A 209 19.73 -3.57 32.39
N LEU A 210 19.32 -2.90 31.31
CA LEU A 210 18.84 -1.52 31.36
C LEU A 210 17.50 -1.41 32.10
N THR A 211 16.55 -2.31 31.84
CA THR A 211 15.26 -2.36 32.53
C THR A 211 15.44 -2.57 34.02
N PHE A 212 16.29 -3.50 34.47
CA PHE A 212 16.52 -3.70 35.91
C PHE A 212 17.40 -2.62 36.54
N SER A 213 18.40 -2.11 35.80
CA SER A 213 19.28 -1.06 36.30
C SER A 213 18.55 0.26 36.52
N VAL A 214 17.51 0.55 35.73
CA VAL A 214 16.68 1.75 35.88
C VAL A 214 15.44 1.46 36.73
N GLY A 215 14.82 0.29 36.55
CA GLY A 215 13.61 -0.12 37.26
C GLY A 215 13.83 -0.32 38.76
N ASN A 216 14.89 -1.01 39.19
CA ASN A 216 15.12 -1.29 40.61
C ASN A 216 15.26 -0.01 41.46
N PRO A 217 16.10 0.99 41.09
CA PRO A 217 16.19 2.23 41.85
C PRO A 217 14.86 3.00 41.92
N LEU A 218 14.05 2.97 40.87
CA LEU A 218 12.74 3.62 40.85
C LEU A 218 11.75 2.88 41.77
N SER A 219 11.76 1.55 41.74
CA SER A 219 10.99 0.70 42.65
C SER A 219 11.37 0.95 44.11
N ASP A 220 12.67 1.08 44.42
CA ASP A 220 13.16 1.36 45.78
C ASP A 220 12.68 2.73 46.29
N VAL A 221 12.69 3.75 45.43
CA VAL A 221 12.17 5.09 45.77
C VAL A 221 10.66 5.05 46.04
N LEU A 222 9.90 4.33 45.21
CA LEU A 222 8.46 4.16 45.43
C LEU A 222 8.16 3.36 46.70
N ALA A 223 8.99 2.36 47.03
CA ALA A 223 8.85 1.57 48.24
C ALA A 223 9.11 2.43 49.48
N ALA A 224 10.18 3.21 49.48
CA ALA A 224 10.49 4.16 50.56
C ALA A 224 9.38 5.22 50.72
N GLY A 225 8.83 5.73 49.61
CA GLY A 225 7.71 6.67 49.62
C GLY A 225 6.44 6.06 50.23
N LYS A 226 6.12 4.81 49.87
CA LYS A 226 5.01 4.03 50.45
C LYS A 226 5.19 3.86 51.95
N ASP A 227 6.37 3.43 52.41
CA ASP A 227 6.65 3.19 53.82
C ASP A 227 6.61 4.48 54.64
N HIS A 228 7.10 5.59 54.07
CA HIS A 228 6.99 6.90 54.70
C HIS A 228 5.54 7.37 54.83
N LEU A 229 4.71 7.17 53.79
CA LEU A 229 3.30 7.54 53.81
C LEU A 229 2.50 6.67 54.81
N ALA A 230 2.77 5.36 54.86
CA ALA A 230 2.21 4.46 55.87
C ALA A 230 2.59 4.90 57.29
N GLY A 231 3.86 5.27 57.51
CA GLY A 231 4.37 5.78 58.78
C GLY A 231 3.71 7.10 59.20
N LEU A 232 3.57 8.07 58.28
CA LEU A 232 2.91 9.35 58.55
C LEU A 232 1.43 9.16 58.90
N VAL A 233 0.70 8.35 58.14
CA VAL A 233 -0.71 8.03 58.45
C VAL A 233 -0.82 7.30 59.79
N GLY A 234 0.15 6.44 60.10
CA GLY A 234 0.24 5.75 61.38
C GLY A 234 0.48 6.69 62.58
N GLN A 235 1.28 7.74 62.41
CA GLN A 235 1.63 8.72 63.44
C GLN A 235 0.58 9.84 63.62
N LEU A 236 -0.07 10.26 62.53
CA LEU A 236 -1.16 11.24 62.54
C LEU A 236 -2.48 10.64 63.08
N TRP A 237 -2.52 9.34 63.32
CA TRP A 237 -3.70 8.66 63.85
C TRP A 237 -3.91 8.97 65.35
N PRO A 238 -5.14 9.33 65.79
CA PRO A 238 -5.39 9.69 67.18
C PRO A 238 -5.01 8.57 68.16
N SER A 239 -4.28 8.92 69.23
CA SER A 239 -3.88 7.99 70.28
C SER A 239 -5.12 7.46 71.02
N GLY A 240 -5.41 6.16 70.91
CA GLY A 240 -6.54 5.50 71.57
C GLY A 240 -7.67 4.99 70.67
N SER A 241 -7.55 5.10 69.34
CA SER A 241 -8.53 4.59 68.37
C SER A 241 -7.94 3.54 67.41
N ASP A 242 -7.46 2.42 67.96
CA ASP A 242 -7.15 1.24 67.15
C ASP A 242 -8.43 0.64 66.57
N SER A 243 -8.85 1.20 65.44
CA SER A 243 -10.06 0.83 64.72
C SER A 243 -9.71 -0.06 63.52
N LEU A 244 -10.65 -0.92 63.13
CA LEU A 244 -10.56 -1.69 61.89
C LEU A 244 -10.31 -0.80 60.67
N PHE A 245 -10.74 0.46 60.71
CA PHE A 245 -10.54 1.44 59.65
C PHE A 245 -9.07 1.85 59.49
N ARG A 246 -8.31 2.01 60.58
CA ARG A 246 -6.86 2.27 60.53
C ARG A 246 -6.13 1.11 59.85
N SER A 247 -6.46 -0.12 60.25
CA SER A 247 -5.84 -1.33 59.68
C SER A 247 -6.20 -1.49 58.20
N LEU A 248 -7.46 -1.23 57.82
CA LEU A 248 -7.90 -1.26 56.42
C LEU A 248 -7.14 -0.23 55.56
N LEU A 249 -6.89 0.97 56.09
CA LEU A 249 -6.29 2.05 55.33
C LEU A 249 -4.76 1.91 55.22
N VAL A 250 -4.08 1.56 56.31
CA VAL A 250 -2.62 1.35 56.34
C VAL A 250 -2.25 0.01 55.72
N ASN A 251 -2.74 -1.10 56.27
CA ASN A 251 -2.34 -2.45 55.86
C ASN A 251 -3.13 -2.96 54.64
N GLY A 252 -4.33 -2.43 54.39
CA GLY A 252 -5.13 -2.81 53.23
C GLY A 252 -4.81 -1.95 52.00
N VAL A 253 -5.09 -0.65 52.07
CA VAL A 253 -5.00 0.24 50.90
C VAL A 253 -3.56 0.66 50.63
N ILE A 254 -2.85 1.23 51.60
CA ILE A 254 -1.50 1.77 51.37
C ILE A 254 -0.50 0.65 51.10
N GLU A 255 -0.51 -0.42 51.89
CA GLU A 255 0.36 -1.58 51.62
C GLU A 255 -0.06 -2.36 50.38
N GLY A 256 -1.35 -2.63 50.19
CA GLY A 256 -1.83 -3.42 49.05
C GLY A 256 -1.64 -2.72 47.71
N VAL A 257 -2.11 -1.47 47.58
CA VAL A 257 -1.95 -0.69 46.33
C VAL A 257 -0.49 -0.27 46.15
N GLY A 258 0.18 0.12 47.24
CA GLY A 258 1.59 0.51 47.20
C GLY A 258 2.50 -0.63 46.73
N ALA A 259 2.23 -1.88 47.13
CA ALA A 259 2.98 -3.03 46.65
C ALA A 259 2.88 -3.18 45.12
N VAL A 260 1.70 -3.00 44.53
CA VAL A 260 1.52 -3.07 43.08
C VAL A 260 2.24 -1.92 42.37
N VAL A 261 2.15 -0.70 42.91
CA VAL A 261 2.77 0.50 42.33
C VAL A 261 4.30 0.41 42.32
N VAL A 262 4.91 -0.21 43.34
CA VAL A 262 6.36 -0.43 43.42
C VAL A 262 6.87 -1.32 42.27
N PHE A 263 6.05 -2.20 41.71
CA PHE A 263 6.45 -3.05 40.59
C PHE A 263 6.25 -2.42 39.21
N VAL A 264 5.55 -1.29 39.10
CA VAL A 264 5.26 -0.62 37.81
C VAL A 264 6.53 -0.28 37.01
N PRO A 265 7.64 0.20 37.61
CA PRO A 265 8.86 0.48 36.85
C PRO A 265 9.54 -0.74 36.22
N LEU A 266 9.15 -1.96 36.62
CA LEU A 266 9.73 -3.23 36.16
C LEU A 266 8.88 -3.93 35.09
N ILE A 267 7.66 -3.43 34.81
CA ILE A 267 6.69 -3.98 33.85
C ILE A 267 6.64 -3.08 32.62
#